data_AF-A0AAN0JV48-F1
#
_entry.id   AF-A0AAN0JV48-F1
#
_cell.length_a   1.000
_cell.length_b   1.000
_cell.length_c   1.000
_cell.angle_alpha   90.00
_cell.angle_beta   90.00
_cell.angle_gamma   90.00
#
_symmetry.space_group_name_H-M   'P 1'
#
loop_
_entity.id
_entity.type
_entity.pdbx_description
1 polymer ?
#
loop_
_entity_poly.entity_id
_entity_poly.type
_entity_poly.pdbx_seq_one_letter_code
_entity_poly.pdbx_strand_id
1 'polypeptide(L)'
;MDLTFAEEEFDGSSMNPRLVPLVSGGAKLPVTESNKIHYLNKLAEYRLRDRVLKEINEFMKGLNLLVPTELFSIFDENELELLMCGLQELSVQDLRLNTVTSVSGQTIEWFWTSVDQLSQEEFARLVQFVTGSSQVPVGGFAELQSKFTILLSGETGNRLPYAHTCFNQLCLPVCESYEQFNNVLMTAIREGAEGLLIA
;
A
#
# COMPACT_ATOMS: atom_id res chain seq x y z
N MET A 1 10.02 20.50 -20.11
CA MET A 1 10.53 19.22 -20.65
C MET A 1 9.30 18.49 -21.13
N ASP A 2 9.18 18.23 -22.43
CA ASP A 2 7.96 17.64 -22.98
C ASP A 2 8.03 16.12 -22.80
N LEU A 3 7.13 15.57 -22.00
CA LEU A 3 7.05 14.13 -21.76
C LEU A 3 6.54 13.42 -23.02
N THR A 4 7.07 12.23 -23.29
CA THR A 4 6.57 11.32 -24.34
C THR A 4 6.28 9.96 -23.73
N PHE A 5 5.60 9.07 -24.45
CA PHE A 5 5.37 7.69 -24.02
C PHE A 5 6.64 6.82 -24.16
N ALA A 6 7.74 7.28 -23.58
CA ALA A 6 8.99 6.56 -23.51
C ALA A 6 9.72 6.87 -22.21
N GLU A 7 10.43 5.89 -21.68
CA GLU A 7 11.17 5.96 -20.43
C GLU A 7 12.67 5.78 -20.70
N GLU A 8 13.50 6.50 -19.95
CA GLU A 8 14.95 6.34 -19.97
C GLU A 8 15.36 5.18 -19.04
N GLU A 9 16.02 4.17 -19.61
CA GLU A 9 16.55 3.03 -18.85
C GLU A 9 18.07 3.03 -18.85
N PHE A 10 18.65 2.95 -17.65
CA PHE A 10 20.09 2.76 -17.45
C PHE A 10 20.37 1.29 -17.18
N ASP A 11 21.11 0.64 -18.07
CA ASP A 11 21.49 -0.77 -17.94
C ASP A 11 22.81 -0.98 -17.17
N GLY A 12 23.41 0.11 -16.66
CA GLY A 12 24.69 0.10 -15.95
C GLY A 12 25.90 -0.20 -16.83
N SER A 13 25.70 -0.53 -18.11
CA SER A 13 26.75 -0.88 -19.08
C SER A 13 27.07 0.27 -20.04
N SER A 14 26.09 1.15 -20.31
CA SER A 14 26.28 2.36 -21.10
C SER A 14 26.18 3.64 -20.26
N MET A 15 26.99 4.64 -20.62
CA MET A 15 26.95 5.98 -20.02
C MET A 15 25.72 6.80 -20.46
N ASN A 16 25.07 6.39 -21.56
CA ASN A 16 23.84 7.00 -22.06
C ASN A 16 22.64 6.08 -21.75
N PRO A 17 21.50 6.63 -21.30
CA PRO A 17 20.29 5.84 -21.11
C PRO A 17 19.75 5.37 -22.46
N ARG A 18 19.18 4.17 -22.47
CA ARG A 18 18.38 3.67 -23.58
C ARG A 18 16.97 4.22 -23.44
N LEU A 19 16.43 4.79 -24.53
CA LEU A 19 15.04 5.19 -24.57
C LEU A 19 14.15 3.98 -24.91
N VAL A 20 13.25 3.62 -24.00
CA VAL A 20 12.34 2.48 -24.12
C VAL A 20 10.91 3.00 -24.35
N PRO A 21 10.31 2.74 -25.52
CA PRO A 21 8.94 3.17 -25.79
C PRO A 21 7.94 2.34 -24.96
N LEU A 22 7.05 3.02 -24.24
CA LEU A 22 6.02 2.39 -23.38
C LEU A 22 4.83 1.85 -24.21
N VAL A 23 4.64 2.38 -25.41
CA VAL A 23 3.67 1.93 -26.41
C VAL A 23 4.32 1.96 -27.79
N SER A 24 3.71 1.32 -28.78
CA SER A 24 4.20 1.37 -30.16
C SER A 24 4.31 2.83 -30.65
N GLY A 25 5.51 3.24 -31.06
CA GLY A 25 5.78 4.63 -31.47
C GLY A 25 5.83 5.66 -30.34
N GLY A 26 5.82 5.22 -29.07
CA GLY A 26 5.65 6.07 -27.90
C GLY A 26 6.70 7.18 -27.74
N ALA A 27 7.92 6.98 -28.22
CA ALA A 27 8.99 7.98 -28.21
C ALA A 27 8.65 9.26 -29.02
N LYS A 28 7.64 9.21 -29.90
CA LYS A 28 7.15 10.36 -30.68
C LYS A 28 5.76 10.81 -30.26
N LEU A 29 5.15 10.14 -29.29
CA LEU A 29 3.81 10.44 -28.80
C LEU A 29 3.92 11.34 -27.57
N PRO A 30 3.58 12.63 -27.66
CA PRO A 30 3.64 13.54 -26.52
C PRO A 30 2.56 13.21 -25.47
N VAL A 31 2.88 13.43 -24.20
CA VAL A 31 1.92 13.38 -23.11
C VAL A 31 1.12 14.68 -23.09
N THR A 32 -0.19 14.54 -22.99
CA THR A 32 -1.18 15.62 -22.94
C THR A 32 -2.08 15.43 -21.73
N GLU A 33 -2.82 16.46 -21.34
CA GLU A 33 -3.81 16.35 -20.26
C GLU A 33 -4.85 15.24 -20.50
N SER A 34 -5.20 14.99 -21.76
CA SER A 34 -6.16 13.95 -22.14
C SER A 34 -5.60 12.53 -22.09
N ASN A 35 -4.28 12.33 -22.21
CA ASN A 35 -3.66 11.00 -22.25
C ASN A 35 -2.76 10.69 -21.04
N LYS A 36 -2.57 11.63 -20.11
CA LYS A 36 -1.67 11.49 -18.96
C LYS A 36 -1.94 10.26 -18.09
N ILE A 37 -3.20 9.88 -17.89
CA ILE A 37 -3.53 8.69 -17.09
C ILE A 37 -3.07 7.41 -17.82
N HIS A 38 -3.23 7.35 -19.14
CA HIS A 38 -2.73 6.24 -19.94
C HIS A 38 -1.20 6.15 -19.88
N TYR A 39 -0.52 7.30 -19.96
CA TYR A 39 0.92 7.38 -19.79
C TYR A 39 1.35 6.85 -18.42
N LEU A 40 0.73 7.32 -17.33
CA LEU A 40 1.05 6.88 -15.97
C LEU A 40 0.85 5.38 -15.78
N ASN A 41 -0.26 4.83 -16.30
CA ASN A 41 -0.52 3.39 -16.22
C ASN A 41 0.55 2.58 -16.97
N LYS A 42 0.94 3.03 -18.17
CA LYS A 42 1.98 2.35 -18.96
C LYS A 42 3.37 2.48 -18.35
N LEU A 43 3.67 3.61 -17.74
CA LEU A 43 4.91 3.82 -17.01
C LEU A 43 4.99 2.92 -15.77
N ALA A 44 3.89 2.80 -15.03
CA ALA A 44 3.79 1.91 -13.87
C ALA A 44 3.92 0.44 -14.27
N GLU A 45 3.20 -0.01 -15.31
CA GLU A 45 3.33 -1.36 -15.87
C GLU A 45 4.77 -1.67 -16.27
N TYR A 46 5.44 -0.73 -16.96
CA TYR A 46 6.82 -0.91 -17.35
C TYR A 46 7.75 -1.06 -16.14
N ARG A 47 7.71 -0.08 -15.22
CA ARG A 47 8.64 0.00 -14.09
C ARG A 47 8.44 -1.14 -13.07
N LEU A 48 7.20 -1.59 -12.86
CA LEU A 48 6.86 -2.57 -11.82
C LEU A 48 6.76 -4.00 -12.34
N ARG A 49 6.42 -4.20 -13.62
CA ARG A 49 6.21 -5.54 -14.20
C ARG A 49 7.15 -5.82 -15.36
N ASP A 50 7.16 -5.01 -16.41
CA ASP A 50 7.79 -5.43 -17.67
C ASP A 50 9.31 -5.61 -17.55
N ARG A 51 9.97 -4.77 -16.73
CA ARG A 51 11.41 -4.86 -16.46
C ARG A 51 11.86 -6.17 -15.79
N VAL A 52 10.94 -6.86 -15.12
CA VAL A 52 11.19 -8.11 -14.38
C VAL A 52 10.25 -9.23 -14.84
N LEU A 53 9.60 -9.07 -16.00
CA LEU A 53 8.54 -9.98 -16.45
C LEU A 53 9.06 -11.39 -16.71
N LYS A 54 10.30 -11.53 -17.13
CA LYS A 54 10.92 -12.84 -17.35
C LYS A 54 11.04 -13.59 -16.03
N GLU A 55 11.52 -12.93 -14.99
CA GLU A 55 11.70 -13.45 -13.64
C GLU A 55 10.34 -13.80 -13.02
N ILE A 56 9.35 -12.91 -13.14
CA ILE A 56 7.97 -13.16 -12.72
C ILE A 56 7.41 -14.41 -13.41
N ASN A 57 7.60 -14.55 -14.72
CA ASN A 57 7.08 -15.71 -15.46
C ASN A 57 7.72 -17.03 -15.02
N GLU A 58 9.02 -17.07 -14.78
CA GLU A 58 9.68 -18.28 -14.27
C GLU A 58 9.26 -18.60 -12.83
N PHE A 59 9.08 -17.58 -11.98
CA PHE A 59 8.53 -17.74 -10.63
C PHE A 59 7.13 -18.34 -10.67
N MET A 60 6.23 -17.77 -11.48
CA MET A 60 4.85 -18.25 -11.63
C MET A 60 4.79 -19.68 -12.20
N LYS A 61 5.68 -20.04 -13.13
CA LYS A 61 5.80 -21.43 -13.60
C LYS A 61 6.12 -22.38 -12.45
N GLY A 62 7.09 -22.04 -11.61
CA GLY A 62 7.45 -22.85 -10.44
C GLY A 62 6.32 -22.97 -9.44
N LEU A 63 5.66 -21.84 -9.10
CA LEU A 63 4.54 -21.80 -8.18
C LEU A 63 3.38 -22.69 -8.66
N ASN A 64 3.05 -22.63 -9.96
CA ASN A 64 1.98 -23.41 -10.58
C ASN A 64 2.20 -24.92 -10.63
N LEU A 65 3.43 -25.40 -10.41
CA LEU A 65 3.68 -26.83 -10.27
C LEU A 65 3.16 -27.38 -8.92
N LEU A 66 3.02 -26.51 -7.92
CA LEU A 66 2.62 -26.87 -6.56
C LEU A 66 1.17 -26.49 -6.29
N VAL A 67 0.77 -25.28 -6.68
CA VAL A 67 -0.57 -24.72 -6.43
C VAL A 67 -1.07 -24.03 -7.70
N PRO A 68 -2.22 -24.43 -8.27
CA PRO A 68 -2.80 -23.79 -9.45
C PRO A 68 -3.09 -22.29 -9.25
N THR A 69 -2.84 -21.45 -10.27
CA THR A 69 -3.03 -19.98 -10.17
C THR A 69 -4.46 -19.59 -9.82
N GLU A 70 -5.43 -20.37 -10.28
CA GLU A 70 -6.87 -20.11 -10.07
C GLU A 70 -7.26 -20.17 -8.59
N LEU A 71 -6.48 -20.86 -7.76
CA LEU A 71 -6.70 -20.89 -6.31
C LEU A 71 -6.19 -19.62 -5.62
N PHE A 72 -5.22 -18.92 -6.21
CA PHE A 72 -4.74 -17.65 -5.67
C PHE A 72 -5.70 -16.50 -5.99
N SER A 73 -6.47 -16.59 -7.09
CA SER A 73 -7.40 -15.52 -7.49
C SER A 73 -8.60 -15.31 -6.57
N ILE A 74 -8.77 -16.14 -5.52
CA ILE A 74 -9.81 -15.94 -4.50
C ILE A 74 -9.38 -15.01 -3.38
N PHE A 75 -8.08 -14.74 -3.26
CA PHE A 75 -7.50 -13.90 -2.22
C PHE A 75 -7.10 -12.55 -2.82
N ASP A 76 -7.29 -11.48 -2.04
CA ASP A 76 -6.62 -10.22 -2.33
C ASP A 76 -5.11 -10.31 -2.00
N GLU A 77 -4.33 -9.28 -2.35
CA GLU A 77 -2.88 -9.28 -2.11
C GLU A 77 -2.50 -9.34 -0.61
N ASN A 78 -3.34 -8.80 0.27
CA ASN A 78 -3.11 -8.77 1.70
C ASN A 78 -3.41 -10.13 2.35
N GLU A 79 -4.49 -10.77 1.91
CA GLU A 79 -4.87 -12.12 2.30
C GLU A 79 -3.86 -13.14 1.81
N LEU A 80 -3.32 -12.96 0.61
CA LEU A 80 -2.26 -13.81 0.10
C LEU A 80 -0.98 -13.67 0.95
N GLU A 81 -0.63 -12.46 1.37
CA GLU A 81 0.48 -12.25 2.30
C GLU A 81 0.23 -12.97 3.64
N LEU A 82 -0.95 -12.78 4.24
CA LEU A 82 -1.32 -13.43 5.51
C LEU A 82 -1.31 -14.96 5.40
N LEU A 83 -1.76 -15.52 4.27
CA LEU A 83 -1.75 -16.95 4.02
C LEU A 83 -0.32 -17.50 3.93
N MET A 84 0.57 -16.78 3.25
CA MET A 84 1.95 -17.21 3.00
C MET A 84 2.87 -17.01 4.22
N CYS A 85 2.72 -15.87 4.89
CA CYS A 85 3.57 -15.46 6.01
C CYS A 85 3.01 -15.88 7.37
N GLY A 86 1.72 -16.22 7.44
CA GLY A 86 1.00 -16.52 8.67
C GLY A 86 0.61 -15.27 9.46
N LEU A 87 -0.33 -15.45 10.38
CA LEU A 87 -0.76 -14.39 11.29
C LEU A 87 0.20 -14.29 12.48
N GLN A 88 0.92 -13.18 12.59
CA GLN A 88 1.72 -12.86 13.77
C GLN A 88 0.79 -12.40 14.90
N GLU A 89 1.00 -12.89 16.12
CA GLU A 89 0.28 -12.40 17.29
C GLU A 89 0.87 -11.04 17.69
N LEU A 90 0.13 -9.97 17.41
CA LEU A 90 0.56 -8.59 17.60
C LEU A 90 -0.07 -8.00 18.87
N SER A 91 0.73 -7.28 19.65
CA SER A 91 0.28 -6.61 20.87
C SER A 91 -0.15 -5.17 20.60
N VAL A 92 -1.43 -4.88 20.82
CA VAL A 92 -1.95 -3.50 20.79
C VAL A 92 -1.25 -2.61 21.82
N GLN A 93 -0.89 -3.18 22.97
CA GLN A 93 -0.15 -2.45 23.99
C GLN A 93 1.25 -2.07 23.52
N ASP A 94 1.95 -2.96 22.82
CA ASP A 94 3.28 -2.67 22.27
C ASP A 94 3.20 -1.59 21.18
N LEU A 95 2.19 -1.67 20.30
CA LEU A 95 1.94 -0.61 19.32
C LEU A 95 1.71 0.74 20.02
N ARG A 96 0.84 0.77 21.04
CA ARG A 96 0.50 2.01 21.77
C ARG A 96 1.72 2.63 22.45
N LEU A 97 2.62 1.82 23.03
CA LEU A 97 3.86 2.29 23.65
C LEU A 97 4.87 2.86 22.64
N ASN A 98 4.82 2.38 21.39
CA ASN A 98 5.75 2.76 20.33
C ASN A 98 5.15 3.70 19.28
N THR A 99 3.95 4.23 19.52
CA THR A 99 3.28 5.18 18.64
C THR A 99 3.66 6.62 18.99
N VAL A 100 4.06 7.39 17.99
CA VAL A 100 4.29 8.83 18.09
C VAL A 100 3.07 9.58 17.56
N THR A 101 2.53 10.52 18.32
CA THR A 101 1.40 11.33 17.87
C THR A 101 1.37 12.69 18.54
N SER A 102 1.03 13.72 17.76
CA SER A 102 0.61 15.02 18.28
C SER A 102 -0.93 15.15 18.32
N VAL A 103 -1.64 14.15 17.81
CA VAL A 103 -3.11 14.11 17.84
C VAL A 103 -3.57 13.87 19.28
N SER A 104 -4.48 14.73 19.73
CA SER A 104 -5.02 14.72 21.09
C SER A 104 -6.54 14.75 21.07
N GLY A 105 -7.16 14.40 22.20
CA GLY A 105 -8.60 14.46 22.39
C GLY A 105 -9.33 13.30 21.71
N GLN A 106 -10.55 13.57 21.26
CA GLN A 106 -11.49 12.51 20.95
C GLN A 106 -11.05 11.60 19.79
N THR A 107 -10.37 12.14 18.77
CA THR A 107 -9.91 11.35 17.61
C THR A 107 -8.93 10.26 18.00
N ILE A 108 -7.95 10.55 18.86
CA ILE A 108 -6.96 9.55 19.27
C ILE A 108 -7.59 8.53 20.25
N GLU A 109 -8.54 8.96 21.08
CA GLU A 109 -9.31 8.06 21.93
C GLU A 109 -10.18 7.10 21.10
N TRP A 110 -10.84 7.60 20.06
CA TRP A 110 -11.61 6.78 19.12
C TRP A 110 -10.74 5.80 18.37
N PHE A 111 -9.56 6.22 17.91
CA PHE A 111 -8.58 5.32 17.29
C PHE A 111 -8.25 4.15 18.22
N TRP A 112 -7.79 4.44 19.43
CA TRP A 112 -7.41 3.39 20.38
C TRP A 112 -8.58 2.51 20.81
N THR A 113 -9.77 3.10 20.99
CA THR A 113 -11.00 2.34 21.28
C THR A 113 -11.36 1.39 20.16
N SER A 114 -11.18 1.80 18.89
CA SER A 114 -11.42 0.95 17.73
C SER A 114 -10.37 -0.16 17.65
N VAL A 115 -9.09 0.17 17.84
CA VAL A 115 -7.97 -0.79 17.81
C VAL A 115 -8.10 -1.86 18.89
N ASP A 116 -8.54 -1.50 20.10
CA ASP A 116 -8.76 -2.45 21.19
C ASP A 116 -9.90 -3.47 20.89
N GLN A 117 -10.77 -3.17 19.91
CA GLN A 117 -11.87 -4.04 19.49
C GLN A 117 -11.54 -4.91 18.28
N LEU A 118 -10.40 -4.69 17.62
CA LEU A 118 -10.00 -5.46 16.45
C LEU A 118 -9.66 -6.90 16.84
N SER A 119 -10.07 -7.84 15.98
CA SER A 119 -9.48 -9.17 15.97
C SER A 119 -8.00 -9.11 15.59
N GLN A 120 -7.23 -10.18 15.85
CA GLN A 120 -5.82 -10.24 15.44
C GLN A 120 -5.65 -10.09 13.92
N GLU A 121 -6.59 -10.62 13.12
CA GLU A 121 -6.58 -10.46 11.66
C GLU A 121 -6.78 -8.99 11.26
N GLU A 122 -7.80 -8.32 11.80
CA GLU A 122 -8.05 -6.92 11.49
C GLU A 122 -6.93 -6.01 12.00
N PHE A 123 -6.32 -6.36 13.14
CA PHE A 123 -5.17 -5.64 13.66
C PHE A 123 -3.94 -5.81 12.75
N ALA A 124 -3.69 -7.02 12.23
CA ALA A 124 -2.65 -7.24 11.23
C ALA A 124 -2.92 -6.44 9.94
N ARG A 125 -4.19 -6.34 9.49
CA ARG A 125 -4.57 -5.49 8.34
C ARG A 125 -4.33 -4.00 8.62
N LEU A 126 -4.58 -3.51 9.82
CA LEU A 126 -4.22 -2.13 10.20
C LEU A 126 -2.70 -1.92 10.15
N VAL A 127 -1.91 -2.87 10.65
CA VAL A 127 -0.45 -2.78 10.62
C VAL A 127 0.07 -2.81 9.19
N GLN A 128 -0.48 -3.68 8.34
CA GLN A 128 -0.17 -3.73 6.91
C GLN A 128 -0.57 -2.45 6.19
N PHE A 129 -1.74 -1.89 6.49
CA PHE A 129 -2.19 -0.61 5.93
C PHE A 129 -1.20 0.53 6.23
N VAL A 130 -0.66 0.58 7.45
CA VAL A 130 0.24 1.67 7.86
C VAL A 130 1.70 1.41 7.52
N THR A 131 2.15 0.15 7.48
CA THR A 131 3.58 -0.20 7.36
C THR A 131 3.93 -0.88 6.03
N GLY A 132 2.93 -1.32 5.26
CA GLY A 132 3.11 -2.11 4.04
C GLY A 132 3.46 -3.59 4.30
N SER A 133 3.35 -4.06 5.54
CA SER A 133 3.66 -5.44 5.94
C SER A 133 2.74 -5.88 7.07
N SER A 134 2.23 -7.11 7.00
CA SER A 134 1.48 -7.74 8.10
C SER A 134 2.37 -8.18 9.26
N GLN A 135 3.69 -8.19 9.06
CA GLN A 135 4.69 -8.57 10.06
C GLN A 135 5.47 -7.37 10.60
N VAL A 136 5.81 -7.43 11.88
CA VAL A 136 6.73 -6.50 12.55
C VAL A 136 8.06 -7.18 12.87
N PRO A 137 9.16 -6.42 13.05
CA PRO A 137 10.44 -6.98 13.47
C PRO A 137 10.33 -7.83 14.74
N VAL A 138 11.29 -8.73 14.95
CA VAL A 138 11.29 -9.65 16.09
C VAL A 138 11.26 -8.91 17.44
N GLY A 139 11.89 -7.72 17.54
CA GLY A 139 11.83 -6.88 18.73
C GLY A 139 10.56 -6.01 18.84
N GLY A 140 9.54 -6.24 18.01
CA GLY A 140 8.25 -5.56 18.07
C GLY A 140 8.24 -4.17 17.42
N PHE A 141 7.24 -3.37 17.76
CA PHE A 141 7.04 -2.04 17.16
C PHE A 141 8.16 -1.04 17.50
N ALA A 142 8.95 -1.33 18.54
CA ALA A 142 10.10 -0.53 18.92
C ALA A 142 11.19 -0.50 17.85
N GLU A 143 11.34 -1.59 17.09
CA GLU A 143 12.40 -1.81 16.09
C GLU A 143 11.98 -1.47 14.66
N LEU A 144 10.78 -0.93 14.45
CA LEU A 144 10.42 -0.40 13.13
C LEU A 144 11.45 0.65 12.68
N GLN A 145 11.87 0.57 11.41
CA GLN A 145 12.85 1.49 10.83
C GLN A 145 12.43 2.96 11.00
N SER A 146 11.14 3.23 10.89
CA SER A 146 10.48 4.48 11.24
C SER A 146 9.39 4.22 12.28
N LYS A 147 9.21 5.13 13.23
CA LYS A 147 8.19 4.95 14.29
C LYS A 147 6.79 5.03 13.70
N PHE A 148 5.90 4.15 14.18
CA PHE A 148 4.47 4.25 13.88
C PHE A 148 3.97 5.61 14.35
N THR A 149 3.44 6.41 13.42
CA THR A 149 3.10 7.80 13.68
C THR A 149 1.66 8.09 13.28
N ILE A 150 0.90 8.74 14.15
CA ILE A 150 -0.49 9.15 13.85
C ILE A 150 -0.54 10.67 13.68
N LEU A 151 -1.15 11.11 12.60
CA LEU A 151 -1.35 12.52 12.23
C LEU A 151 -2.82 12.79 11.93
N LEU A 152 -3.23 14.05 11.96
CA LEU A 152 -4.50 14.49 11.38
C LEU A 152 -4.28 14.84 9.92
N SER A 153 -5.14 14.35 9.02
CA SER A 153 -5.12 14.72 7.60
C SER A 153 -5.65 16.14 7.35
N GLY A 154 -6.41 16.69 8.30
CA GLY A 154 -7.15 17.95 8.13
C GLY A 154 -8.40 17.80 7.24
N GLU A 155 -8.66 16.61 6.71
CA GLU A 155 -9.88 16.28 5.99
C GLU A 155 -11.03 16.04 6.97
N THR A 156 -12.25 16.35 6.53
CA THR A 156 -13.47 16.23 7.35
C THR A 156 -14.52 15.37 6.67
N GLY A 157 -15.48 14.87 7.46
CA GLY A 157 -16.61 14.10 6.97
C GLY A 157 -16.24 12.65 6.64
N ASN A 158 -16.71 12.14 5.51
CA ASN A 158 -16.60 10.72 5.12
C ASN A 158 -15.33 10.40 4.32
N ARG A 159 -14.25 11.18 4.51
CA ARG A 159 -12.96 10.89 3.89
C ARG A 159 -12.31 9.71 4.63
N LEU A 160 -11.72 8.80 3.86
CA LEU A 160 -11.03 7.65 4.43
C LEU A 160 -9.66 8.09 4.98
N PRO A 161 -9.19 7.47 6.08
CA PRO A 161 -7.78 7.53 6.44
C PRO A 161 -6.89 7.09 5.28
N TYR A 162 -5.67 7.62 5.25
CA TYR A 162 -4.63 7.16 4.33
C TYR A 162 -3.32 6.96 5.08
N ALA A 163 -2.43 6.19 4.48
CA ALA A 163 -1.13 5.89 5.05
C ALA A 163 0.03 6.27 4.13
N HIS A 164 1.16 6.61 4.74
CA HIS A 164 2.46 6.65 4.06
C HIS A 164 3.33 5.53 4.62
N THR A 165 3.27 4.37 3.95
CA THR A 165 3.93 3.13 4.40
C THR A 165 5.44 3.27 4.53
N CYS A 166 6.09 4.03 3.65
CA CYS A 166 7.53 4.34 3.75
C CYS A 166 7.93 4.99 5.08
N PHE A 167 6.99 5.64 5.77
CA PHE A 167 7.23 6.37 7.02
C PHE A 167 6.44 5.82 8.21
N ASN A 168 5.69 4.72 8.03
CA ASN A 168 4.78 4.18 9.03
C ASN A 168 3.80 5.24 9.58
N GLN A 169 3.27 6.09 8.70
CA GLN A 169 2.39 7.21 9.08
C GLN A 169 0.94 6.93 8.73
N LEU A 170 0.05 7.06 9.71
CA LEU A 170 -1.40 7.02 9.56
C LEU A 170 -1.98 8.43 9.68
N CYS A 171 -2.67 8.87 8.64
CA CYS A 171 -3.33 10.17 8.60
C CYS A 171 -4.84 9.99 8.80
N LEU A 172 -5.35 10.44 9.96
CA LEU A 172 -6.74 10.29 10.35
C LEU A 172 -7.58 11.53 9.98
N PRO A 173 -8.80 11.34 9.44
CA PRO A 173 -9.75 12.43 9.23
C PRO A 173 -10.34 12.92 10.56
N VAL A 174 -10.92 14.12 10.52
CA VAL A 174 -11.74 14.64 11.62
C VAL A 174 -13.18 14.20 11.43
N CYS A 175 -13.67 13.39 12.36
CA CYS A 175 -15.04 12.86 12.38
C CYS A 175 -15.88 13.52 13.47
N GLU A 176 -17.21 13.50 13.31
CA GLU A 176 -18.16 14.09 14.26
C GLU A 176 -18.60 13.08 15.34
N SER A 177 -18.46 11.78 15.08
CA SER A 177 -18.84 10.70 15.99
C SER A 177 -17.89 9.52 15.93
N TYR A 178 -17.88 8.73 17.00
CA TYR A 178 -17.15 7.45 17.04
C TYR A 178 -17.61 6.49 15.95
N GLU A 179 -18.92 6.41 15.70
CA GLU A 179 -19.48 5.51 14.68
C GLU A 179 -18.96 5.88 13.29
N GLN A 180 -18.94 7.16 12.94
CA GLN A 180 -18.37 7.63 11.68
C GLN A 180 -16.88 7.31 11.60
N PHE A 181 -16.12 7.60 12.67
CA PHE A 181 -14.69 7.31 12.74
C PHE A 181 -14.39 5.83 12.53
N ASN A 182 -15.09 4.96 13.25
CA ASN A 182 -14.90 3.52 13.17
C ASN A 182 -15.26 3.02 11.76
N ASN A 183 -16.35 3.50 11.18
CA ASN A 183 -16.73 3.11 9.82
C ASN A 183 -15.64 3.46 8.80
N VAL A 184 -15.13 4.70 8.78
CA VAL A 184 -14.10 5.09 7.81
C VAL A 184 -12.76 4.36 8.05
N LEU A 185 -12.41 4.10 9.31
CA LEU A 185 -11.21 3.32 9.65
C LEU A 185 -11.33 1.88 9.15
N MET A 186 -12.45 1.21 9.45
CA MET A 186 -12.68 -0.16 9.03
C MET A 186 -12.76 -0.30 7.52
N THR A 187 -13.40 0.66 6.83
CA THR A 187 -13.39 0.72 5.37
C THR A 187 -11.96 0.85 4.84
N ALA A 188 -11.13 1.75 5.38
CA ALA A 188 -9.77 1.93 4.89
C ALA A 188 -8.89 0.68 5.04
N ILE A 189 -8.96 -0.03 6.18
CA ILE A 189 -8.12 -1.21 6.42
C ILE A 189 -8.65 -2.49 5.72
N ARG A 190 -9.92 -2.51 5.31
CA ARG A 190 -10.52 -3.66 4.59
C ARG A 190 -10.55 -3.48 3.08
N GLU A 191 -10.82 -2.26 2.61
CA GLU A 191 -11.07 -1.94 1.19
C GLU A 191 -9.93 -1.15 0.54
N GLY A 192 -8.91 -0.71 1.30
CA GLY A 192 -7.79 0.09 0.79
C GLY A 192 -6.90 -0.61 -0.27
N ALA A 193 -7.14 -1.91 -0.52
CA ALA A 193 -6.51 -2.73 -1.55
C ALA A 193 -7.09 -2.48 -2.96
N GLU A 194 -8.41 -2.26 -3.04
CA GLU A 194 -9.08 -1.97 -4.30
C GLU A 194 -8.99 -0.47 -4.57
N GLY A 195 -7.93 -0.03 -5.26
CA GLY A 195 -7.95 1.28 -5.90
C GLY A 195 -9.27 1.42 -6.67
N LEU A 196 -10.00 2.53 -6.47
CA LEU A 196 -11.28 2.88 -7.13
C LEU A 196 -11.14 3.08 -8.66
N LEU A 197 -10.56 2.09 -9.35
CA LEU A 197 -10.33 2.00 -10.78
C LEU A 197 -11.12 0.86 -11.43
N ILE A 198 -12.03 0.21 -10.69
CA ILE A 198 -13.01 -0.70 -11.30
C ILE A 198 -14.41 -0.09 -11.14
N ALA A 199 -14.72 0.84 -12.04
CA ALA A 199 -16.06 1.15 -12.52
C ALA A 199 -15.98 1.44 -14.02
#